data_AF-A0A9L0JZV0-F1
#
_entry.id   AF-A0A9L0JZV0-F1
#
_cell.length_a   1.000
_cell.length_b   1.000
_cell.length_c   1.000
_cell.angle_alpha   90.00
_cell.angle_beta   90.00
_cell.angle_gamma   90.00
#
_symmetry.space_group_name_H-M   'P 1'
#
loop_
_entity.id
_entity.type
_entity.pdbx_description
1 polymer ?
#
loop_
_entity_poly.entity_id
_entity_poly.type
_entity_poly.pdbx_seq_one_letter_code
_entity_poly.pdbx_strand_id
1 'polypeptide(L)'
;MRLFLPVLLVTLALCCCETNAAACPAVATDIANFFLLPDSLFKLQLSKYQAPPEAKDATMQVKQCINEISAGDRYIITETLGKIVLQCGA
;
A
#
# COMPACT_ATOMS: atom_id res chain seq x y z
N MET A 1 25.82 -35.13 7.81
CA MET A 1 24.63 -34.25 7.93
C MET A 1 24.31 -33.67 6.56
N ARG A 2 23.14 -33.99 5.99
CA ARG A 2 22.74 -33.57 4.64
C ARG A 2 22.26 -32.11 4.67
N LEU A 3 23.19 -31.16 4.52
CA LEU A 3 22.91 -29.72 4.39
C LEU A 3 22.13 -29.36 3.12
N PHE A 4 22.03 -30.28 2.17
CA PHE A 4 21.33 -30.07 0.90
C PHE A 4 19.85 -29.74 1.08
N LEU A 5 19.15 -30.33 2.06
CA LEU A 5 17.72 -30.12 2.26
C LEU A 5 17.39 -28.69 2.75
N PRO A 6 18.03 -28.15 3.81
CA PRO A 6 17.79 -26.77 4.23
C PRO A 6 18.25 -25.75 3.19
N VAL A 7 19.36 -26.00 2.48
CA VAL A 7 19.81 -25.12 1.40
C VAL A 7 18.79 -25.09 0.28
N LEU A 8 18.25 -26.25 -0.15
CA LEU A 8 17.22 -26.31 -1.18
C LEU A 8 15.96 -25.54 -0.76
N LEU A 9 15.53 -25.67 0.50
CA LEU A 9 14.35 -24.97 1.02
C LEU A 9 14.54 -23.45 1.06
N VAL A 10 15.73 -22.98 1.43
CA VAL A 10 16.08 -21.54 1.39
C VAL A 10 16.12 -21.04 -0.05
N THR A 11 16.70 -21.80 -0.98
CA THR A 11 16.70 -21.44 -2.40
C THR A 11 15.29 -21.47 -2.98
N LEU A 12 14.43 -22.42 -2.62
CA LEU A 12 13.02 -22.44 -3.03
C LEU A 12 12.25 -21.23 -2.50
N ALA A 13 12.46 -20.86 -1.23
CA ALA A 13 11.83 -19.68 -0.64
C ALA A 13 12.27 -18.37 -1.34
N LEU A 14 13.52 -18.32 -1.81
CA LEU A 14 14.07 -17.16 -2.51
C LEU A 14 13.76 -17.17 -4.02
N CYS A 15 13.62 -18.34 -4.66
CA CYS A 15 13.43 -18.47 -6.11
C CYS A 15 11.97 -18.69 -6.52
N CYS A 16 11.09 -19.22 -5.66
CA CYS A 16 9.66 -19.40 -5.97
C CYS A 16 8.81 -18.16 -5.69
N CYS A 17 9.40 -17.13 -5.10
CA CYS A 17 8.86 -15.79 -5.19
C CYS A 17 9.39 -15.16 -6.48
N GLU A 18 8.88 -15.58 -7.64
CA GLU A 18 8.87 -14.71 -8.81
C GLU A 18 8.00 -13.51 -8.45
N THR A 19 8.60 -12.55 -7.73
CA THR A 19 8.00 -11.26 -7.46
C THR A 19 8.03 -10.46 -8.76
N ASN A 20 7.10 -10.76 -9.66
CA ASN A 20 6.43 -9.68 -10.39
C ASN A 20 5.65 -8.88 -9.34
N ALA A 21 6.35 -8.17 -8.45
CA ALA A 21 5.79 -7.41 -7.34
C ALA A 21 5.27 -6.06 -7.85
N ALA A 22 4.55 -6.10 -8.97
CA ALA A 22 3.73 -4.98 -9.38
C ALA A 22 2.69 -4.74 -8.27
N ALA A 23 2.68 -3.52 -7.74
CA ALA A 23 1.67 -3.13 -6.77
C ALA A 23 0.28 -3.32 -7.39
N CYS A 24 -0.66 -3.86 -6.62
CA CYS A 24 -2.05 -3.96 -7.06
C CYS A 24 -2.55 -2.55 -7.44
N PRO A 25 -3.05 -2.32 -8.67
CA PRO A 25 -3.46 -0.99 -9.12
C PRO A 25 -4.53 -0.35 -8.22
N ALA A 26 -5.41 -1.17 -7.64
CA ALA A 26 -6.43 -0.72 -6.69
C ALA A 26 -5.79 -0.20 -5.40
N VAL A 27 -4.76 -0.88 -4.88
CA VAL A 27 -4.04 -0.45 -3.67
C VAL A 27 -3.26 0.84 -3.94
N ALA A 28 -2.58 0.94 -5.08
CA ALA A 28 -1.86 2.16 -5.46
C ALA A 28 -2.81 3.37 -5.55
N THR A 29 -3.98 3.17 -6.17
CA THR A 29 -5.01 4.20 -6.29
C THR A 29 -5.55 4.61 -4.92
N ASP A 30 -5.77 3.65 -4.01
CA ASP A 30 -6.29 3.94 -2.68
C ASP A 30 -5.31 4.68 -1.79
N ILE A 31 -4.03 4.34 -1.88
CA ILE A 31 -2.97 5.07 -1.17
C ILE A 31 -2.90 6.51 -1.67
N ALA A 32 -2.94 6.73 -2.99
CA ALA A 32 -2.97 8.09 -3.54
C ALA A 32 -4.20 8.87 -3.06
N ASN A 33 -5.38 8.26 -3.09
CA ASN A 33 -6.61 8.87 -2.61
C ASN A 33 -6.58 9.14 -1.09
N PHE A 34 -5.95 8.26 -0.32
CA PHE A 34 -5.78 8.43 1.11
C PHE A 34 -5.01 9.72 1.43
N PHE A 35 -3.96 10.06 0.68
CA PHE A 35 -3.21 11.31 0.87
C PHE A 35 -3.93 12.55 0.30
N LEU A 36 -4.56 12.41 -0.87
CA LEU A 36 -5.00 13.55 -1.68
C LEU A 36 -6.49 13.90 -1.54
N LEU A 37 -7.38 12.92 -1.33
CA LEU A 37 -8.81 13.21 -1.27
C LEU A 37 -9.20 13.85 0.08
N PRO A 38 -10.24 14.69 0.09
CA PRO A 38 -10.86 15.12 1.34
C PRO A 38 -11.57 13.95 2.04
N ASP A 39 -11.75 14.07 3.35
CA ASP A 39 -12.34 13.02 4.20
C ASP A 39 -13.70 12.51 3.73
N SER A 40 -14.57 13.41 3.25
CA SER A 40 -15.90 13.04 2.75
C SER A 40 -15.83 12.10 1.54
N LEU A 41 -14.94 12.40 0.58
CA LEU A 41 -14.75 11.58 -0.62
C LEU A 41 -14.04 10.26 -0.31
N PHE A 42 -13.02 10.29 0.56
CA PHE A 42 -12.32 9.08 0.96
C PHE A 42 -13.22 8.14 1.78
N LYS A 43 -14.05 8.68 2.68
CA LYS A 43 -15.06 7.89 3.40
C LYS A 43 -16.06 7.22 2.46
N LEU A 44 -16.47 7.92 1.40
CA LEU A 44 -17.30 7.31 0.36
C LEU A 44 -16.56 6.17 -0.35
N GLN A 45 -15.28 6.37 -0.70
CA GLN A 45 -14.46 5.31 -1.28
C GLN A 45 -14.32 4.09 -0.36
N LEU A 46 -14.14 4.26 0.95
CA LEU A 46 -14.09 3.13 1.89
C LEU A 46 -15.36 2.28 1.90
N SER A 47 -16.49 2.85 1.47
CA SER A 47 -17.76 2.11 1.36
C SER A 47 -17.73 1.02 0.30
N LYS A 48 -16.82 1.10 -0.69
CA LYS A 48 -16.63 0.02 -1.68
C LYS A 48 -16.14 -1.28 -1.04
N TYR A 49 -15.50 -1.17 0.13
CA TYR A 49 -15.06 -2.32 0.91
C TYR A 49 -16.17 -2.74 1.87
N GLN A 50 -16.49 -4.03 1.86
CA GLN A 50 -17.35 -4.69 2.85
C GLN A 50 -16.58 -4.90 4.18
N ALA A 51 -15.82 -3.89 4.60
CA ALA A 51 -15.04 -3.92 5.83
C ALA A 51 -15.94 -3.62 7.06
N PRO A 52 -15.62 -4.19 8.23
CA PRO A 52 -16.27 -3.82 9.49
C PRO A 52 -16.19 -2.31 9.75
N PRO A 53 -17.18 -1.74 10.47
CA PRO A 53 -17.19 -0.31 10.79
C PRO A 53 -15.92 0.11 11.55
N GLU A 54 -15.45 -0.74 12.47
CA GLU A 54 -14.22 -0.52 13.25
C GLU A 54 -12.99 -0.30 12.36
N ALA A 55 -12.84 -1.08 11.28
CA ALA A 55 -11.71 -0.93 10.36
C ALA A 55 -11.81 0.34 9.52
N LYS A 56 -13.04 0.74 9.12
CA LYS A 56 -13.27 1.99 8.39
C LYS A 56 -12.98 3.20 9.27
N ASP A 57 -13.41 3.16 10.52
CA ASP A 57 -13.19 4.24 11.49
C ASP A 57 -11.71 4.37 11.86
N ALA A 58 -11.01 3.25 12.08
CA ALA A 58 -9.57 3.25 12.30
C ALA A 58 -8.82 3.85 11.10
N THR A 59 -9.19 3.48 9.87
CA THR A 59 -8.57 4.03 8.66
C THR A 59 -8.82 5.55 8.55
N MET A 60 -10.03 6.00 8.88
CA MET A 60 -10.36 7.44 8.90
C MET A 60 -9.55 8.20 9.96
N GLN A 61 -9.31 7.62 11.15
CA GLN A 61 -8.48 8.24 12.18
C GLN A 61 -7.03 8.44 11.69
N VAL A 62 -6.44 7.42 11.03
CA VAL A 62 -5.10 7.56 10.46
C VAL A 62 -5.08 8.62 9.37
N LYS A 63 -6.10 8.66 8.50
CA LYS A 63 -6.22 9.71 7.48
C LYS A 63 -6.26 11.11 8.08
N GLN A 64 -7.03 11.30 9.15
CA GLN A 64 -7.16 12.61 9.81
C GLN A 64 -5.83 13.10 10.38
N CYS A 65 -5.04 12.20 11.00
CA CYS A 65 -3.67 12.50 11.41
C CYS A 65 -2.79 12.91 10.22
N ILE A 66 -2.88 12.19 9.10
CA ILE A 66 -2.11 12.51 7.89
C ILE A 66 -2.54 13.84 7.27
N ASN A 67 -3.81 14.24 7.38
CA ASN A 67 -4.29 15.52 6.87
C ASN A 67 -3.69 16.74 7.60
N GLU A 68 -3.12 16.56 8.80
CA GLU A 68 -2.38 17.62 9.51
C GLU A 68 -1.07 17.99 8.78
N ILE A 69 -0.56 17.08 7.95
CA ILE A 69 0.57 17.35 7.06
C ILE A 69 0.11 18.32 5.96
N SER A 70 0.99 19.27 5.63
CA SER A 70 0.73 20.25 4.58
C SER A 70 0.33 19.57 3.26
N ALA A 71 -0.57 20.21 2.50
CA ALA A 71 -1.01 19.66 1.22
C ALA A 71 0.15 19.45 0.24
N GLY A 72 1.15 20.34 0.28
CA GLY A 72 2.37 20.23 -0.54
C GLY A 72 3.18 18.99 -0.19
N ASP A 73 3.42 18.75 1.10
CA ASP A 73 4.21 17.58 1.53
C ASP A 73 3.47 16.26 1.23
N ARG A 74 2.14 16.23 1.41
CA ARG A 74 1.32 15.07 1.02
C ARG A 74 1.40 14.78 -0.48
N TYR A 75 1.43 15.83 -1.31
CA TYR A 75 1.64 15.68 -2.74
C TYR A 75 3.03 15.11 -3.06
N ILE A 76 4.08 15.63 -2.44
CA ILE A 76 5.46 15.13 -2.62
C ILE A 76 5.58 13.65 -2.20
N ILE A 77 4.97 13.27 -1.08
CA ILE A 77 4.92 11.87 -0.62
C ILE A 77 4.23 10.99 -1.68
N THR A 78 3.08 11.42 -2.17
CA THR A 78 2.31 10.66 -3.18
C THR A 78 3.09 10.50 -4.48
N GLU A 79 3.75 11.57 -4.95
CA GLU A 79 4.61 11.53 -6.13
C GLU A 79 5.79 10.56 -5.95
N THR A 80 6.42 10.60 -4.77
CA THR A 80 7.54 9.72 -4.42
C THR A 80 7.11 8.26 -4.41
N LEU A 81 5.96 7.94 -3.82
CA LEU A 81 5.38 6.60 -3.85
C LEU A 81 5.07 6.14 -5.28
N GLY A 82 4.56 7.04 -6.13
CA GLY A 82 4.34 6.76 -7.55
C GLY A 82 5.62 6.39 -8.29
N LYS A 83 6.72 7.12 -8.05
CA LYS A 83 8.05 6.80 -8.60
C LYS A 83 8.56 5.43 -8.15
N ILE A 84 8.38 5.09 -6.86
CA ILE A 84 8.77 3.77 -6.32
C ILE A 84 7.98 2.65 -7.01
N VAL A 85 6.67 2.80 -7.17
CA VAL A 85 5.83 1.80 -7.84
C VAL A 85 6.27 1.59 -9.29
N LEU A 86 6.63 2.65 -10.01
CA LEU A 86 7.13 2.55 -11.39
C LEU A 86 8.52 1.91 -11.48
N GLN A 87 9.40 2.14 -10.50
CA GLN A 87 10.76 1.59 -10.50
C GLN A 87 10.81 0.14 -10.02
N CYS A 88 9.98 -0.24 -9.04
CA CYS A 88 10.01 -1.55 -8.40
C CYS A 88 8.94 -2.54 -8.92
N GLY A 89 7.95 -2.05 -9.67
CA GLY A 89 6.89 -2.88 -10.27
C GLY A 89 7.13 -3.25 -11.74
N ALA A 90 8.29 -2.90 -12.30
CA ALA A 90 8.71 -3.20 -13.67
C ALA A 90 9.58 -4.46 -13.74
#